data_AF-A0A183JU76-F1
#
_entry.id   AF-A0A183JU76-F1
#
_cell.length_a   1.000
_cell.length_b   1.000
_cell.length_c   1.000
_cell.angle_alpha   90.00
_cell.angle_beta   90.00
_cell.angle_gamma   90.00
#
_symmetry.space_group_name_H-M   'P 1'
#
loop_
_entity.id
_entity.type
_entity.pdbx_description
1 polymer ?
#
loop_
_entity_poly.entity_id
_entity_poly.type
_entity_poly.pdbx_seq_one_letter_code
_entity_poly.pdbx_strand_id
1 'polypeptide(L)'
;MSTRNPSPPPDYDGNAKQLDMIGDTTYSRRWLFSLLIKLLEKVNSETSATWLSSDEDPSRKESETELEEQLCCLWDLTVNRDVLKFLDEFEIVSIFNNALGSVQNPRLLVR
;
A
#
# COMPACT_ATOMS: atom_id res chain seq x y z
N MET A 1 2.12 46.36 -2.35
CA MET A 1 2.60 45.00 -2.03
C MET A 1 1.45 44.04 -2.27
N SER A 2 1.33 43.48 -3.48
CA SER A 2 0.31 42.46 -3.81
C SER A 2 0.97 41.09 -3.79
N THR A 3 1.09 40.50 -2.60
CA THR A 3 1.50 39.09 -2.44
C THR A 3 0.27 38.20 -2.33
N ARG A 4 -0.66 38.32 -3.28
CA ARG A 4 -1.77 37.37 -3.38
C ARG A 4 -1.35 36.23 -4.28
N ASN A 5 -1.48 35.01 -3.76
CA ASN A 5 -1.33 33.79 -4.54
C ASN A 5 -2.28 33.89 -5.76
N PRO A 6 -1.83 33.56 -6.99
CA PRO A 6 -2.68 33.64 -8.17
C PRO A 6 -3.91 32.74 -8.01
N SER A 7 -4.99 33.13 -8.71
CA SER A 7 -6.23 32.36 -8.75
C SER A 7 -5.96 30.93 -9.23
N PRO A 8 -6.58 29.91 -8.61
CA PRO A 8 -6.42 28.53 -9.05
C PRO A 8 -6.88 28.37 -10.52
N PRO A 9 -6.28 27.43 -11.27
CA PRO A 9 -6.61 27.23 -12.68
C PRO A 9 -8.10 26.86 -12.86
N PRO A 10 -8.71 27.19 -14.02
CA PRO A 10 -10.15 27.02 -14.25
C PRO A 10 -10.63 25.56 -14.15
N ASP A 11 -9.76 24.59 -14.40
CA ASP A 11 -10.04 23.15 -14.26
C ASP A 11 -9.63 22.59 -12.88
N TYR A 12 -9.29 23.45 -11.92
CA TYR A 12 -8.99 23.02 -10.56
C TYR A 12 -10.29 22.62 -9.85
N ASP A 13 -10.66 21.35 -10.04
CA ASP A 13 -11.66 20.72 -9.20
C ASP A 13 -11.03 20.47 -7.81
N GLY A 14 -11.33 21.35 -6.86
CA GLY A 14 -10.90 21.22 -5.46
C GLY A 14 -11.34 19.90 -4.82
N ASN A 15 -12.25 19.17 -5.46
CA ASN A 15 -12.75 17.86 -5.08
C ASN A 15 -11.81 16.70 -5.45
N ALA A 16 -10.76 16.94 -6.25
CA ALA A 16 -9.81 15.89 -6.64
C ALA A 16 -9.11 15.24 -5.44
N LYS A 17 -8.90 16.00 -4.35
CA LYS A 17 -8.36 15.47 -3.10
C LYS A 17 -9.36 14.57 -2.37
N GLN A 18 -10.65 14.91 -2.42
CA GLN A 18 -11.71 14.12 -1.79
C GLN A 18 -11.91 12.76 -2.49
N LEU A 19 -11.62 12.67 -3.80
CA LEU A 19 -11.67 11.42 -4.55
C LEU A 19 -10.62 10.39 -4.12
N ASP A 20 -9.46 10.83 -3.62
CA ASP A 20 -8.40 9.93 -3.16
C ASP A 20 -8.51 9.59 -1.67
N MET A 21 -9.42 10.21 -0.92
CA MET A 21 -9.57 9.98 0.51
C MET A 21 -10.34 8.68 0.80
N ILE A 22 -9.84 7.86 1.72
CA ILE A 22 -10.56 6.69 2.24
C ILE A 22 -11.63 7.20 3.23
N GLY A 23 -12.90 7.19 2.81
CA GLY A 23 -14.00 7.80 3.59
C GLY A 23 -13.73 9.27 3.90
N ASP A 24 -13.93 9.66 5.16
CA ASP A 24 -13.67 11.03 5.65
C ASP A 24 -12.23 11.20 6.20
N THR A 25 -11.33 10.25 5.94
CA THR A 25 -9.95 10.28 6.43
C THR A 25 -9.00 10.96 5.45
N THR A 26 -7.86 11.43 5.93
CA THR A 26 -6.79 11.97 5.07
C THR A 26 -5.94 10.88 4.39
N TYR A 27 -6.32 9.61 4.51
CA TYR A 27 -5.57 8.48 3.95
C TYR A 27 -5.88 8.29 2.47
N SER A 28 -4.84 7.98 1.69
CA SER A 28 -4.93 7.87 0.23
C SER A 28 -5.33 6.45 -0.22
N ARG A 29 -6.37 6.35 -1.05
CA ARG A 29 -6.79 5.11 -1.73
C ARG A 29 -5.71 4.65 -2.69
N ARG A 30 -5.12 5.58 -3.46
CA ARG A 30 -4.04 5.27 -4.41
C ARG A 30 -2.83 4.67 -3.73
N TRP A 31 -2.44 5.18 -2.55
CA TRP A 31 -1.35 4.61 -1.77
C TRP A 31 -1.65 3.15 -1.40
N LEU A 32 -2.85 2.87 -0.91
CA LEU A 32 -3.26 1.51 -0.52
C LEU A 32 -3.27 0.54 -1.70
N PHE A 33 -3.83 0.92 -2.86
CA PHE A 33 -3.79 0.06 -4.04
C PHE A 33 -2.38 -0.14 -4.58
N SER A 34 -1.53 0.90 -4.50
CA SER A 34 -0.12 0.79 -4.89
C SER A 34 0.63 -0.19 -3.99
N LEU A 35 0.37 -0.17 -2.67
CA LEU A 35 0.91 -1.14 -1.72
C LEU A 35 0.45 -2.57 -2.05
N LEU A 36 -0.83 -2.76 -2.39
CA LEU A 36 -1.37 -4.07 -2.78
C LEU A 36 -0.72 -4.62 -4.04
N ILE A 37 -0.53 -3.79 -5.07
CA ILE A 37 0.13 -4.20 -6.30
C ILE A 37 1.57 -4.61 -6.01
N LYS A 38 2.33 -3.80 -5.25
CA LYS A 38 3.71 -4.16 -4.88
C LYS A 38 3.78 -5.47 -4.10
N LEU A 39 2.82 -5.73 -3.19
CA LEU A 39 2.76 -7.00 -2.46
C LEU A 39 2.52 -8.18 -3.41
N LEU A 40 1.57 -8.05 -4.35
CA LEU A 40 1.28 -9.11 -5.31
C LEU A 40 2.45 -9.36 -6.26
N GLU A 41 3.13 -8.31 -6.71
CA GLU A 41 4.37 -8.43 -7.50
C GLU A 41 5.44 -9.19 -6.74
N LYS A 42 5.60 -8.91 -5.43
CA LYS A 42 6.54 -9.63 -4.56
C LYS A 42 6.17 -11.10 -4.45
N VAL A 43 4.92 -11.42 -4.15
CA VAL A 43 4.42 -12.82 -4.05
C VAL A 43 4.64 -13.58 -5.37
N ASN A 44 4.33 -12.94 -6.50
CA ASN A 44 4.52 -13.52 -7.82
C ASN A 44 6.02 -13.71 -8.14
N SER A 45 6.86 -12.76 -7.76
CA SER A 45 8.31 -12.87 -7.92
C SER A 45 8.89 -14.03 -7.13
N GLU A 46 8.43 -14.26 -5.89
CA GLU A 46 8.87 -15.37 -5.04
C GLU A 46 8.37 -16.72 -5.57
N THR A 47 7.13 -16.78 -6.07
CA THR A 47 6.55 -17.98 -6.68
C THR A 47 7.29 -18.35 -7.98
N SER A 48 7.72 -17.36 -8.77
CA SER A 48 8.48 -17.58 -10.01
C SER A 48 9.99 -17.73 -9.78
N ALA A 49 10.53 -17.31 -8.64
CA ALA A 49 11.97 -17.31 -8.32
C ALA A 49 12.47 -18.64 -7.73
N THR A 50 11.84 -19.77 -8.08
CA THR A 50 12.37 -21.10 -7.70
C THR A 50 13.73 -21.41 -8.37
N TRP A 51 14.26 -20.56 -9.27
CA TRP A 51 15.43 -20.93 -10.08
C TRP A 51 16.63 -19.96 -10.14
N LEU A 52 16.53 -18.69 -9.78
CA LEU A 52 17.67 -17.76 -9.92
C LEU A 52 17.66 -16.64 -8.87
N SER A 53 18.83 -16.45 -8.23
CA SER A 53 19.32 -15.26 -7.52
C SER A 53 19.31 -15.28 -5.98
N SER A 54 20.47 -15.65 -5.44
CA SER A 54 21.26 -14.90 -4.46
C SER A 54 20.54 -13.82 -3.63
N ASP A 55 20.45 -14.09 -2.34
CA ASP A 55 19.92 -13.28 -1.23
C ASP A 55 20.75 -12.00 -0.92
N GLU A 56 21.75 -11.70 -1.75
CA GLU A 56 22.83 -10.75 -1.44
C GLU A 56 22.80 -9.45 -2.27
N ASP A 57 21.68 -9.14 -2.94
CA ASP A 57 21.46 -7.82 -3.54
C ASP A 57 20.88 -6.83 -2.50
N PRO A 58 21.64 -5.81 -2.06
CA PRO A 58 21.17 -4.83 -1.08
C PRO A 58 19.93 -4.06 -1.55
N SER A 59 19.75 -3.87 -2.86
CA SER A 59 18.58 -3.19 -3.45
C SER A 59 17.27 -3.95 -3.18
N ARG A 60 17.30 -5.29 -3.27
CA ARG A 60 16.13 -6.13 -2.97
C ARG A 60 15.73 -6.04 -1.51
N LYS A 61 16.72 -6.02 -0.61
CA LYS A 61 16.52 -5.96 0.84
C LYS A 61 15.96 -4.61 1.30
N GLU A 62 16.39 -3.51 0.66
CA GLU A 62 15.80 -2.18 0.89
C GLU A 62 14.33 -2.14 0.44
N SER A 63 14.01 -2.68 -0.74
CA SER A 63 12.63 -2.73 -1.23
C SER A 63 11.71 -3.60 -0.36
N GLU A 64 12.23 -4.68 0.22
CA GLU A 64 11.50 -5.52 1.19
C GLU A 64 11.23 -4.77 2.49
N THR A 65 12.23 -4.04 2.99
CA THR A 65 12.09 -3.23 4.22
C THR A 65 11.07 -2.11 4.02
N GLU A 66 11.09 -1.41 2.88
CA GLU A 66 10.09 -0.39 2.55
C GLU A 66 8.66 -0.98 2.54
N LEU A 67 8.51 -2.19 1.99
CA LEU A 67 7.22 -2.88 2.00
C LEU A 67 6.77 -3.28 3.41
N GLU A 68 7.66 -3.84 4.22
CA GLU A 68 7.38 -4.17 5.63
C GLU A 68 6.92 -2.93 6.42
N GLU A 69 7.58 -1.78 6.23
CA GLU A 69 7.20 -0.51 6.86
C GLU A 69 5.82 -0.01 6.40
N GLN A 70 5.52 -0.11 5.09
CA GLN A 70 4.22 0.27 4.55
C GLN A 70 3.10 -0.65 5.07
N LEU A 71 3.38 -1.94 5.26
CA LEU A 71 2.44 -2.88 5.89
C LEU A 71 2.21 -2.56 7.36
N CYS A 72 3.25 -2.19 8.12
CA CYS A 72 3.09 -1.73 9.50
C CYS A 72 2.24 -0.46 9.58
N CYS A 73 2.48 0.49 8.67
CA CYS A 73 1.65 1.69 8.59
C CYS A 73 0.18 1.32 8.31
N LEU A 74 -0.08 0.43 7.35
CA LEU A 74 -1.43 -0.03 7.06
C LEU A 74 -2.09 -0.68 8.28
N TRP A 75 -1.35 -1.51 9.03
CA TRP A 75 -1.82 -2.10 10.28
C TRP A 75 -2.26 -1.03 11.28
N ASP A 76 -1.45 0.01 11.50
CA ASP A 76 -1.81 1.12 12.39
C ASP A 76 -3.05 1.88 11.90
N LEU A 77 -3.23 2.02 10.58
CA LEU A 77 -4.41 2.65 9.98
C LEU A 77 -5.71 1.88 10.22
N THR A 78 -5.63 0.56 10.46
CA THR A 78 -6.80 -0.28 10.74
C THR A 78 -7.49 0.05 12.07
N VAL A 79 -6.89 0.91 12.92
CA VAL A 79 -7.60 1.48 14.07
C VAL A 79 -8.80 2.35 13.65
N ASN A 80 -8.76 2.90 12.43
CA ASN A 80 -9.81 3.75 11.91
C ASN A 80 -10.93 2.91 11.27
N ARG A 81 -12.18 3.12 11.73
CA ARG A 81 -13.34 2.36 11.25
C ARG A 81 -13.68 2.58 9.78
N ASP A 82 -13.42 3.76 9.24
CA ASP A 82 -13.70 4.04 7.82
C ASP A 82 -12.67 3.35 6.93
N VAL A 83 -11.43 3.22 7.41
CA VAL A 83 -10.40 2.38 6.77
C VAL A 83 -10.81 0.91 6.82
N LEU A 84 -11.26 0.40 7.96
CA LEU A 84 -11.72 -1.00 8.07
C LEU A 84 -12.87 -1.32 7.12
N LYS A 85 -13.89 -0.46 7.05
CA LYS A 85 -15.01 -0.64 6.11
C LYS A 85 -14.53 -0.69 4.66
N PHE A 86 -13.59 0.19 4.31
CA PHE A 86 -13.00 0.20 2.97
C PHE A 86 -12.20 -1.09 2.71
N LEU A 87 -11.39 -1.55 3.66
CA LEU A 87 -10.64 -2.80 3.51
C LEU A 87 -11.56 -4.01 3.35
N ASP A 88 -12.69 -4.04 4.05
CA ASP A 88 -13.71 -5.08 3.95
C ASP A 88 -14.45 -5.03 2.60
N GLU A 89 -14.88 -3.84 2.17
CA GLU A 89 -15.58 -3.61 0.89
C GLU A 89 -14.79 -4.11 -0.33
N PHE A 90 -13.46 -3.96 -0.30
CA PHE A 90 -12.56 -4.39 -1.37
C PHE A 90 -11.91 -5.76 -1.12
N GLU A 91 -12.36 -6.50 -0.11
CA GLU A 91 -11.83 -7.81 0.29
C GLU A 91 -10.30 -7.82 0.48
N ILE A 92 -9.74 -6.67 0.88
CA ILE A 92 -8.30 -6.45 0.94
C ILE A 92 -7.65 -7.39 1.95
N VAL A 93 -8.33 -7.68 3.07
CA VAL A 93 -7.89 -8.63 4.08
C VAL A 93 -7.73 -10.05 3.49
N SER A 94 -8.65 -10.47 2.63
CA SER A 94 -8.59 -11.76 1.93
C SER A 94 -7.41 -11.81 0.97
N ILE A 95 -7.15 -10.72 0.23
CA ILE A 95 -6.00 -10.60 -0.67
C ILE A 95 -4.69 -10.73 0.14
N PHE A 96 -4.57 -10.02 1.25
CA PHE A 96 -3.40 -10.13 2.13
C PHE A 96 -3.22 -11.55 2.66
N ASN A 97 -4.26 -12.20 3.16
CA ASN A 97 -4.16 -13.57 3.68
C ASN A 97 -3.70 -14.57 2.61
N ASN A 98 -4.22 -14.46 1.39
CA ASN A 98 -3.81 -15.32 0.27
C ASN A 98 -2.37 -15.04 -0.18
N ALA A 99 -1.98 -13.77 -0.24
CA ALA A 99 -0.61 -13.37 -0.55
C ALA A 99 0.37 -13.88 0.52
N LEU A 100 0.03 -13.71 1.80
CA LEU A 100 0.85 -14.10 2.95
C LEU A 100 1.09 -15.61 3.01
N GLY A 101 0.06 -16.41 2.71
CA GLY A 101 0.19 -17.87 2.64
C GLY A 101 1.12 -18.36 1.53
N SER A 102 1.44 -17.50 0.55
CA SER A 102 2.31 -17.83 -0.59
C SER A 102 3.75 -17.32 -0.43
N VAL A 103 3.99 -16.40 0.52
CA VAL A 103 5.29 -15.76 0.76
C VAL A 103 6.16 -16.63 1.68
N GLN A 104 7.43 -16.82 1.31
CA GLN A 104 8.40 -17.62 2.10
C GLN A 104 9.21 -16.76 3.10
N ASN A 105 8.66 -15.63 3.56
CA ASN A 105 9.32 -14.77 4.54
C ASN A 105 8.87 -15.14 5.97
N PRO A 106 9.76 -15.68 6.83
CA PRO A 106 9.41 -16.14 8.17
C PRO A 106 8.94 -15.02 9.11
N ARG A 107 9.21 -13.73 8.80
CA ARG A 107 8.71 -12.61 9.61
C ARG A 107 7.24 -12.30 9.35
N LEU A 108 6.76 -12.64 8.16
CA LEU A 108 5.40 -12.40 7.71
C LEU A 108 4.48 -13.60 8.00
N LEU A 109 5.04 -14.78 8.24
CA LEU A 109 4.28 -15.96 8.68
C LEU A 109 3.88 -15.84 10.16
N VAL A 110 2.65 -15.42 10.42
CA VAL A 110 2.02 -15.59 11.74
C VAL A 110 1.54 -17.04 11.85
N ARG A 111 2.20 -17.84 12.70
CA ARG A 111 1.81 -19.23 13.00
C ARG A 111 0.93 -19.31 14.24
#